data_AF-A0A953ZB41-F1
#
_entry.id   AF-A0A953ZB41-F1
#
_cell.length_a   1.000
_cell.length_b   1.000
_cell.length_c   1.000
_cell.angle_alpha   90.00
_cell.angle_beta   90.00
_cell.angle_gamma   90.00
#
_symmetry.space_group_name_H-M   'P 1'
#
loop_
_entity.id
_entity.type
_entity.pdbx_description
1 polymer ?
#
loop_
_entity_poly.entity_id
_entity_poly.type
_entity_poly.pdbx_seq_one_letter_code
_entity_poly.pdbx_strand_id
1 'polypeptide(L)'
;MAAKKKAAKKSGDSKAGYDLTIAMLKRNPKVEYAAVKEAADKKGIPVYPIVFGRAQLALGIVKRSKKKATKKSAKLGRRGPGRPRKTATSATGLDAIVAQIRDTERERDRAMATLAKIRDLIDAAL
;
A
#
# COMPACT_ATOMS: atom_id res chain seq x y z
N MET A 1 -12.54 21.47 -31.29
CA MET A 1 -11.43 21.19 -30.35
C MET A 1 -12.01 20.80 -28.98
N ALA A 2 -12.01 19.52 -28.65
CA ALA A 2 -12.56 19.01 -27.39
C ALA A 2 -11.52 19.18 -26.26
N ALA A 3 -11.75 20.16 -25.37
CA ALA A 3 -10.89 20.39 -24.22
C ALA A 3 -11.11 19.30 -23.16
N LYS A 4 -10.10 18.44 -23.05
CA LYS A 4 -9.90 17.40 -22.04
C LYS A 4 -9.97 18.03 -20.63
N LYS A 5 -11.12 17.93 -19.95
CA LYS A 5 -11.26 18.32 -18.53
C LYS A 5 -10.33 17.44 -17.69
N LYS A 6 -9.16 17.98 -17.33
CA LYS A 6 -8.25 17.38 -16.35
C LYS A 6 -9.03 17.12 -15.07
N ALA A 7 -8.93 15.88 -14.57
CA ALA A 7 -9.41 15.47 -13.27
C ALA A 7 -8.77 16.36 -12.20
N ALA A 8 -9.51 17.39 -11.78
CA ALA A 8 -9.18 18.18 -10.62
C ALA A 8 -9.19 17.25 -9.41
N LYS A 9 -8.01 17.11 -8.81
CA LYS A 9 -7.75 16.52 -7.50
C LYS A 9 -8.92 16.86 -6.56
N LYS A 10 -9.78 15.88 -6.22
CA LYS A 10 -10.88 16.05 -5.25
C LYS A 10 -10.29 16.16 -3.84
N SER A 11 -9.60 17.26 -3.60
CA SER A 11 -9.14 17.72 -2.29
C SER A 11 -9.93 18.96 -1.90
N GLY A 12 -11.26 18.93 -2.09
CA GLY A 12 -12.14 19.95 -1.55
C GLY A 12 -12.32 19.69 -0.07
N ASP A 13 -11.53 20.38 0.74
CA ASP A 13 -11.78 20.70 2.16
C ASP A 13 -12.30 19.55 3.02
N SER A 14 -11.53 18.46 3.02
CA SER A 14 -11.83 17.25 3.79
C SER A 14 -11.88 17.51 5.30
N LYS A 15 -11.34 18.63 5.79
CA LYS A 15 -11.36 19.01 7.20
C LYS A 15 -12.59 19.85 7.56
N ALA A 16 -12.85 20.95 6.84
CA ALA A 16 -13.98 21.82 7.14
C ALA A 16 -15.35 21.12 6.97
N GLY A 17 -15.52 20.36 5.88
CA GLY A 17 -16.74 19.58 5.67
C GLY A 17 -16.90 18.45 6.70
N TYR A 18 -15.78 17.85 7.13
CA TYR A 18 -15.76 16.79 8.14
C TYR A 18 -16.08 17.31 9.53
N ASP A 19 -15.48 18.42 9.94
CA ASP A 19 -15.70 19.04 11.25
C ASP A 19 -17.15 19.52 11.40
N LEU A 20 -17.73 20.11 10.35
CA LEU A 20 -19.15 20.47 10.32
C LEU A 20 -20.03 19.22 10.47
N THR A 21 -19.71 18.16 9.72
CA THR A 21 -20.49 16.92 9.77
C THR A 21 -20.41 16.26 11.15
N ILE A 22 -19.24 16.28 11.81
CA ILE A 22 -19.08 15.79 13.18
C ILE A 22 -19.90 16.63 14.16
N ALA A 23 -19.86 17.97 14.05
CA ALA A 23 -20.63 18.84 14.93
C ALA A 23 -22.15 18.59 14.80
N MET A 24 -22.63 18.31 13.58
CA MET A 24 -24.03 17.96 13.33
C MET A 24 -24.38 16.57 13.85
N LEU A 25 -23.56 15.56 13.57
CA LEU A 25 -23.79 14.19 14.04
C LEU A 25 -23.66 14.05 15.56
N LYS A 26 -22.86 14.89 16.23
CA LYS A 26 -22.82 14.96 17.70
C LYS A 26 -24.11 15.52 18.30
N ARG A 27 -24.72 16.51 17.64
CA ARG A 27 -26.00 17.09 18.08
C ARG A 27 -27.15 16.13 17.83
N ASN A 28 -27.19 15.54 16.64
CA ASN A 28 -28.24 14.62 16.21
C ASN A 28 -27.61 13.41 15.49
N PRO A 29 -27.44 12.26 16.17
CA PRO A 29 -26.74 11.11 15.61
C PRO A 29 -27.48 10.39 14.47
N LYS A 30 -28.76 10.69 14.25
CA LYS A 30 -29.60 10.10 13.20
C LYS A 30 -29.85 11.03 12.01
N VAL A 31 -29.11 12.14 11.88
CA VAL A 31 -29.29 13.09 10.76
C VAL A 31 -28.94 12.43 9.44
N GLU A 32 -29.81 12.63 8.46
CA GLU A 32 -29.60 12.17 7.09
C GLU A 32 -28.60 13.05 6.34
N TYR A 33 -27.86 12.46 5.40
CA TYR A 33 -26.88 13.16 4.59
C TYR A 33 -27.43 14.41 3.87
N ALA A 34 -28.69 14.35 3.41
CA ALA A 34 -29.34 15.46 2.72
C ALA A 34 -29.36 16.74 3.58
N ALA A 35 -29.72 16.62 4.86
CA ALA A 35 -29.75 17.73 5.79
C ALA A 35 -28.34 18.28 6.10
N VAL A 36 -27.33 17.41 6.17
CA VAL A 36 -25.92 17.86 6.33
C VAL A 36 -25.44 18.60 5.09
N LYS A 37 -25.83 18.14 3.90
CA LYS A 37 -25.46 18.76 2.63
C LYS A 37 -26.06 20.16 2.52
N GLU A 38 -27.35 20.33 2.80
CA GLU A 38 -28.00 21.65 2.77
C GLU A 38 -27.36 22.64 3.74
N ALA A 39 -27.01 22.19 4.94
CA ALA A 39 -26.34 23.04 5.93
C ALA A 39 -24.89 23.38 5.56
N ALA A 40 -24.23 22.51 4.80
CA ALA A 40 -22.89 22.75 4.29
C ALA A 40 -22.91 23.66 3.05
N ASP A 41 -23.89 23.49 2.16
CA ASP A 41 -24.11 24.34 0.99
C ASP A 41 -24.42 25.78 1.40
N LYS A 42 -25.23 25.98 2.47
CA LYS A 42 -25.44 27.31 3.09
C LYS A 42 -24.16 27.97 3.59
N LYS A 43 -23.14 27.17 3.94
CA LYS A 43 -21.83 27.65 4.38
C LYS A 43 -20.78 27.65 3.27
N GLY A 44 -21.17 27.32 2.03
CA GLY A 44 -20.27 27.21 0.89
C GLY A 44 -19.23 26.08 1.01
N ILE A 45 -19.46 25.10 1.90
CA ILE A 45 -18.52 24.00 2.13
C ILE A 45 -18.99 22.76 1.37
N PRO A 46 -18.21 22.25 0.40
CA PRO A 46 -18.58 21.04 -0.32
C PRO A 46 -18.44 19.81 0.59
N VAL A 47 -19.58 19.24 1.03
CA VAL A 47 -19.61 17.97 1.77
C VAL A 47 -19.93 16.84 0.81
N TYR A 48 -19.03 15.85 0.76
CA TYR A 48 -19.21 14.64 -0.05
C TYR A 48 -19.70 13.46 0.80
N PRO A 49 -20.39 12.46 0.22
CA PRO A 49 -20.89 11.29 0.97
C PRO A 49 -19.78 10.51 1.70
N ILE A 50 -18.57 10.48 1.13
CA ILE A 50 -17.39 9.85 1.75
C ILE A 50 -17.01 10.52 3.07
N VAL A 51 -17.21 11.84 3.19
CA VAL A 51 -16.91 12.62 4.39
C VAL A 51 -17.92 12.30 5.48
N PHE A 52 -19.21 12.22 5.11
CA PHE A 52 -20.29 11.83 6.01
C PHE A 52 -20.11 10.40 6.56
N GLY A 53 -19.80 9.43 5.69
CA GLY A 53 -19.52 8.06 6.13
C GLY A 53 -18.29 7.96 7.04
N ARG A 54 -17.24 8.76 6.79
CA ARG A 54 -16.08 8.85 7.68
C ARG A 54 -16.42 9.44 9.05
N ALA A 55 -17.26 10.48 9.09
CA ALA A 55 -17.69 11.09 10.34
C ALA A 55 -18.57 10.14 11.18
N GLN A 56 -19.45 9.37 10.56
CA GLN A 56 -20.23 8.32 11.22
C GLN A 56 -19.33 7.21 11.81
N LEU A 57 -18.29 6.80 11.08
CA LEU A 57 -17.29 5.84 11.59
C LEU A 57 -16.50 6.41 12.77
N ALA A 58 -16.14 7.69 12.73
CA ALA A 58 -15.40 8.36 13.80
C ALA A 58 -16.20 8.50 15.09
N LEU A 59 -17.52 8.68 14.97
CA LEU A 59 -18.46 8.73 16.10
C LEU A 59 -18.95 7.35 16.55
N GLY A 60 -18.51 6.27 15.90
CA GLY A 60 -18.93 4.91 16.24
C GLY A 60 -20.40 4.58 15.92
N ILE A 61 -21.09 5.44 15.18
CA ILE A 61 -22.50 5.24 14.76
C ILE A 61 -22.61 4.03 13.82
N VAL A 62 -21.60 3.86 12.95
CA VAL A 62 -21.55 2.76 11.99
C VAL A 62 -20.31 1.91 12.26
N LYS A 63 -20.47 0.58 12.19
CA LYS A 63 -19.34 -0.36 12.29
C LYS A 63 -18.58 -0.39 10.96
N ARG A 64 -17.25 -0.28 11.02
CA ARG A 64 -16.40 -0.50 9.85
C ARG A 64 -16.52 -1.97 9.42
N SER A 65 -17.04 -2.21 8.22
CA SER A 65 -17.03 -3.57 7.68
C SER A 65 -15.59 -4.03 7.49
N LYS A 66 -15.31 -5.29 7.85
CA LYS A 66 -14.02 -5.91 7.54
C LYS A 66 -13.93 -5.93 6.02
N LYS A 67 -13.01 -5.14 5.45
CA LYS A 67 -12.73 -5.12 4.02
C LYS A 67 -12.50 -6.58 3.62
N LYS A 68 -13.42 -7.20 2.87
CA LYS A 68 -13.14 -8.49 2.23
C LYS A 68 -11.92 -8.22 1.38
N ALA A 69 -10.77 -8.71 1.83
CA ALA A 69 -9.57 -8.69 1.02
C ALA A 69 -9.95 -9.47 -0.22
N THR A 70 -10.23 -8.76 -1.31
CA THR A 70 -10.21 -9.38 -2.62
C THR A 70 -8.82 -9.96 -2.70
N LYS A 71 -8.72 -11.29 -2.58
CA LYS A 71 -7.53 -12.05 -2.91
C LYS A 71 -7.30 -11.87 -4.41
N LYS A 72 -6.97 -10.66 -4.85
CA LYS A 72 -5.97 -10.52 -5.89
C LYS A 72 -4.77 -11.15 -5.23
N SER A 73 -4.55 -12.42 -5.51
CA SER A 73 -3.24 -13.02 -5.42
C SER A 73 -2.32 -12.00 -6.07
N ALA A 74 -1.64 -11.20 -5.25
CA ALA A 74 -0.36 -10.70 -5.65
C ALA A 74 0.35 -11.99 -5.99
N LYS A 75 0.49 -12.30 -7.29
CA LYS A 75 1.63 -13.05 -7.75
C LYS A 75 2.79 -12.20 -7.25
N LEU A 76 3.19 -12.40 -5.99
CA LEU A 76 4.57 -12.21 -5.59
C LEU A 76 5.27 -13.04 -6.65
N GLY A 77 5.78 -12.36 -7.67
CA GLY A 77 6.52 -13.02 -8.74
C GLY A 77 7.47 -13.94 -8.01
N ARG A 78 7.31 -15.25 -8.24
CA ARG A 78 8.26 -16.24 -7.76
C ARG A 78 9.56 -15.75 -8.36
N ARG A 79 10.35 -15.06 -7.55
CA ARG A 79 11.63 -14.52 -7.98
C ARG A 79 12.43 -15.75 -8.38
N GLY A 80 13.09 -15.67 -9.53
CA GLY A 80 13.88 -16.79 -10.03
C GLY A 80 14.81 -17.33 -8.94
N PRO A 81 15.11 -18.64 -8.96
CA PRO A 81 16.01 -19.25 -8.00
C PRO A 81 17.32 -18.43 -7.97
N GLY A 82 17.63 -17.85 -6.81
CA GLY A 82 18.84 -17.06 -6.61
C GLY A 82 18.69 -15.54 -6.51
N ARG A 83 17.48 -14.96 -6.63
CA ARG A 83 17.31 -13.51 -6.35
C ARG A 83 16.90 -13.28 -4.89
N PRO A 84 17.80 -12.77 -4.02
CA PRO A 84 17.48 -12.56 -2.61
C PRO A 84 16.28 -11.64 -2.43
N ARG A 85 15.52 -11.91 -1.35
CA ARG A 85 14.42 -11.06 -0.93
C ARG A 85 15.03 -9.72 -0.52
N LYS A 86 14.48 -8.61 -1.03
CA LYS A 86 14.79 -7.29 -0.47
C LYS A 86 14.13 -7.25 0.90
N THR A 87 14.90 -7.54 1.95
CA THR A 87 14.46 -7.37 3.33
C THR A 87 14.11 -5.90 3.52
N ALA A 88 12.89 -5.63 3.96
CA ALA A 88 12.37 -4.26 4.12
C ALA A 88 12.87 -3.58 5.41
N THR A 89 13.87 -4.15 6.06
CA THR A 89 14.52 -3.62 7.26
C THR A 89 15.93 -3.26 6.88
N SER A 90 16.28 -1.98 7.07
CA SER A 90 17.63 -1.45 6.98
C SER A 90 18.61 -2.41 7.65
N ALA A 91 19.41 -3.12 6.85
CA ALA A 91 20.43 -4.03 7.36
C ALA A 91 21.59 -3.17 7.90
N THR A 92 21.48 -2.73 9.15
CA THR A 92 22.56 -2.10 9.90
C THR A 92 22.99 -3.06 11.00
N GLY A 93 24.20 -3.62 10.90
CA GLY A 93 24.81 -4.50 11.91
C GLY A 93 24.99 -5.96 11.47
N LEU A 94 24.93 -6.89 12.44
CA LEU A 94 25.26 -8.32 12.28
C LEU A 94 24.47 -9.02 11.15
N ASP A 95 23.21 -8.64 10.93
CA ASP A 95 22.40 -9.20 9.84
C ASP A 95 22.96 -8.88 8.45
N ALA A 96 23.64 -7.74 8.28
CA ALA A 96 24.31 -7.38 7.03
C ALA A 96 25.55 -8.25 6.81
N ILE A 97 26.30 -8.54 7.88
CA ILE A 97 27.48 -9.40 7.83
C ILE A 97 27.07 -10.83 7.47
N VAL A 98 26.02 -11.37 8.11
CA VAL A 98 25.49 -12.70 7.78
C VAL A 98 24.97 -12.78 6.35
N ALA A 99 24.31 -11.72 5.86
CA ALA A 99 23.88 -11.65 4.46
C ALA A 99 25.08 -11.66 3.50
N GLN A 100 26.12 -10.88 3.80
CA GLN A 100 27.34 -10.81 3.00
C GLN A 100 28.08 -12.16 2.97
N ILE A 101 28.22 -12.84 4.11
CA ILE A 101 28.84 -14.17 4.19
C ILE A 101 28.09 -15.16 3.28
N ARG A 102 26.76 -15.20 3.39
CA ARG A 102 25.93 -16.10 2.55
C ARG A 102 26.04 -15.80 1.06
N ASP A 103 26.24 -14.54 0.69
CA ASP A 103 26.44 -14.18 -0.71
C ASP A 103 27.84 -14.60 -1.19
N THR A 104 28.89 -14.45 -0.37
CA THR A 104 30.24 -14.94 -0.69
C THR A 104 30.31 -16.48 -0.80
N GLU A 105 29.57 -17.20 0.05
CA GLU A 105 29.47 -18.67 -0.04
C GLU A 105 28.84 -19.11 -1.38
N ARG A 106 27.78 -18.42 -1.83
CA ARG A 106 27.14 -18.71 -3.11
C ARG A 106 28.05 -18.43 -4.30
N GLU A 107 28.84 -17.36 -4.24
CA GLU A 107 29.83 -17.04 -5.28
C GLU A 107 30.91 -18.11 -5.33
N ARG A 108 31.41 -18.55 -4.16
CA ARG A 108 32.35 -19.67 -4.07
C ARG A 108 31.77 -20.94 -4.67
N ASP A 109 30.53 -21.31 -4.33
CA ASP A 109 29.90 -22.52 -4.85
C ASP A 109 29.71 -22.48 -6.37
N ARG A 110 29.37 -21.30 -6.93
CA ARG A 110 29.32 -21.11 -8.38
C ARG A 110 30.69 -21.28 -9.03
N ALA A 111 31.73 -20.69 -8.44
CA ALA A 111 33.11 -20.82 -8.93
C ALA A 111 33.59 -22.29 -8.88
N MET A 112 33.31 -23.00 -7.79
CA MET A 112 33.64 -24.42 -7.67
C MET A 112 32.85 -25.27 -8.67
N ALA A 113 31.58 -24.98 -8.89
CA ALA A 113 30.78 -25.66 -9.91
C ALA A 113 31.31 -25.41 -11.34
N THR A 114 31.84 -24.21 -11.63
CA THR A 114 32.47 -23.94 -12.92
C THR A 114 33.81 -24.65 -13.06
N LEU A 115 34.64 -24.67 -12.01
CA LEU A 115 35.91 -25.39 -12.02
C LEU A 115 35.71 -26.89 -12.19
N ALA A 116 34.70 -27.48 -11.55
CA ALA A 116 34.34 -28.88 -11.73
C ALA A 116 33.99 -29.17 -13.20
N LYS A 117 33.15 -28.35 -13.83
CA LYS A 117 32.82 -28.50 -15.26
C LYS A 117 34.03 -28.37 -16.18
N ILE A 118 34.93 -27.43 -15.90
CA ILE A 118 36.16 -27.26 -16.68
C ILE A 118 37.03 -28.52 -16.56
N ARG A 119 37.18 -29.05 -15.35
CA ARG A 119 37.91 -30.29 -15.12
C ARG A 119 37.29 -31.46 -15.89
N ASP A 120 35.97 -31.64 -15.82
CA ASP A 120 35.28 -32.71 -16.55
C ASP A 120 35.51 -32.60 -18.07
N LEU A 121 35.56 -31.38 -18.62
CA LEU A 121 35.87 -31.17 -20.04
C LEU A 121 37.32 -31.50 -20.40
N ILE A 122 38.26 -31.22 -19.51
CA ILE A 122 39.68 -31.57 -19.70
C ILE A 122 39.83 -33.10 -19.63
N ASP A 123 39.23 -33.75 -18.63
CA ASP A 123 39.29 -35.21 -18.45
C ASP A 123 38.63 -35.95 -19.63
N ALA A 124 37.63 -35.35 -20.30
CA ALA A 124 37.01 -35.89 -21.49
C ALA A 124 37.82 -35.67 -22.79
N ALA A 125 38.80 -34.76 -22.79
CA ALA A 125 39.61 -34.40 -23.96
C ALA A 125 40.99 -35.08 -23.98
N LEU A 126 41.39 -35.70 -22.86
CA LEU A 126 42.59 -36.53 -22.72
C LEU A 126 42.24 -38.01 -22.90
#